data_AF-A0A1Y2G6J5-F1
#
_entry.id   AF-A0A1Y2G6J5-F1
#
_cell.length_a   1.000
_cell.length_b   1.000
_cell.length_c   1.000
_cell.angle_alpha   90.00
_cell.angle_beta   90.00
_cell.angle_gamma   90.00
#
_symmetry.space_group_name_H-M   'P 1'
#
loop_
_entity.id
_entity.type
_entity.pdbx_description
1 polymer ?
#
loop_
_entity_poly.entity_id
_entity_poly.type
_entity_poly.pdbx_seq_one_letter_code
_entity_poly.pdbx_strand_id
1 'polypeptide(L)' 'LNMVHELATSVQFQDVLDSYSNILLDCDGVVWEGDSLIPNVDKVLKHFRALGKRIWFVTNNATK' A
#
# COMPACT_ATOMS: atom_id res chain seq x y z
N LEU A 1 15.94 3.92 -18.48
CA LEU A 1 16.16 3.37 -17.12
C LEU A 1 14.88 2.60 -16.77
N ASN A 2 14.71 1.40 -17.32
CA ASN A 2 13.48 0.63 -17.17
C ASN A 2 13.72 -0.46 -16.13
N MET A 3 13.45 -0.15 -14.86
CA MET A 3 13.30 -1.17 -13.82
C MET A 3 11.91 -1.04 -13.22
N VAL A 4 10.90 -1.41 -14.00
CA VAL A 4 9.66 -1.88 -13.41
C VAL A 4 9.86 -3.37 -13.17
N HIS A 5 10.14 -3.73 -11.92
CA HIS A 5 10.15 -5.13 -11.52
C HIS A 5 8.72 -5.54 -11.19
N GLU A 6 8.14 -6.37 -12.05
CA GLU A 6 6.86 -7.00 -11.77
C GLU A 6 7.03 -7.99 -10.61
N LEU A 7 6.17 -7.87 -9.60
CA LEU A 7 6.07 -8.84 -8.51
C LEU A 7 5.03 -9.87 -8.92
N ALA A 8 5.49 -11.03 -9.38
CA ALA A 8 4.61 -12.06 -9.94
C ALA A 8 4.28 -13.18 -8.94
N THR A 9 5.04 -13.30 -7.86
CA THR A 9 4.91 -14.39 -6.88
C THR A 9 4.79 -13.87 -5.46
N SER A 10 4.11 -14.62 -4.60
CA SER A 10 3.98 -14.30 -3.17
C SER A 10 5.32 -14.17 -2.46
N VAL A 11 6.34 -14.95 -2.87
CA VAL A 11 7.70 -14.86 -2.32
C VAL A 11 8.32 -13.51 -2.65
N GLN A 12 8.26 -13.06 -3.91
CA GLN A 12 8.77 -11.75 -4.30
C GLN A 12 8.06 -10.61 -3.56
N PHE A 13 6.74 -10.71 -3.37
CA PHE A 13 6.00 -9.74 -2.55
C PHE A 13 6.47 -9.74 -1.10
N GLN A 14 6.67 -10.93 -0.51
CA GLN A 14 7.14 -11.05 0.87
C GLN A 14 8.55 -10.47 1.04
N ASP A 15 9.47 -10.77 0.12
CA ASP A 15 10.84 -10.23 0.13
C ASP A 15 10.85 -8.69 0.10
N VAL A 16 9.99 -8.09 -0.74
CA VAL A 16 9.82 -6.64 -0.79
C VAL A 16 9.25 -6.12 0.52
N LEU A 17 8.19 -6.74 1.04
CA LEU A 17 7.60 -6.31 2.31
C LEU A 17 8.64 -6.36 3.43
N ASP A 18 9.41 -7.43 3.54
CA ASP A 18 10.44 -7.60 4.58
C ASP A 18 11.60 -6.61 4.46
N SER A 19 11.92 -6.19 3.24
CA SER A 19 12.98 -5.21 2.96
C SER A 19 12.65 -3.78 3.44
N TYR A 20 11.38 -3.46 3.71
CA TYR A 20 10.96 -2.11 4.09
C TYR A 20 10.16 -2.08 5.39
N SER A 21 10.37 -1.04 6.20
CA SER A 21 9.64 -0.83 7.45
C SER A 21 8.51 0.19 7.33
N ASN A 22 8.54 1.04 6.30
CA ASN A 22 7.55 2.09 6.06
C ASN A 22 6.88 1.85 4.71
N ILE A 23 5.57 2.03 4.65
CA ILE A 23 4.78 1.99 3.43
C ILE A 23 4.11 3.34 3.29
N LEU A 24 4.31 3.99 2.14
CA LEU A 24 3.63 5.23 1.78
C LEU A 24 2.55 4.87 0.77
N LEU A 25 1.30 5.20 1.09
CA LEU A 25 0.15 4.94 0.24
C LEU A 25 -0.43 6.28 -0.21
N ASP A 26 -0.68 6.39 -1.52
CA ASP A 26 -1.64 7.37 -2.02
C ASP A 26 -3.04 7.05 -1.48
N CYS A 27 -3.95 8.02 -1.56
CA CYS A 27 -5.31 7.88 -1.03
C CYS A 27 -6.35 7.71 -2.13
N ASP A 28 -6.45 8.66 -3.05
CA ASP A 28 -7.45 8.64 -4.12
C ASP A 28 -7.10 7.55 -5.15
N GLY A 29 -8.01 6.60 -5.37
CA GLY A 29 -7.79 5.46 -6.26
C GLY A 29 -6.91 4.34 -5.67
N VAL A 30 -6.46 4.47 -4.41
CA VAL A 30 -5.66 3.45 -3.71
C VAL A 30 -6.31 3.01 -2.41
N VAL A 31 -6.80 3.95 -1.60
CA VAL A 31 -7.50 3.66 -0.35
C VAL A 31 -9.01 3.80 -0.53
N TRP A 32 -9.44 4.84 -1.25
CA TRP A 32 -10.84 5.09 -1.54
C TRP A 32 -11.04 5.48 -3.00
N GLU A 33 -12.26 5.27 -3.48
CA GLU A 33 -12.77 5.80 -4.74
C GLU A 33 -13.98 6.67 -4.42
N GLY A 34 -13.85 7.98 -4.64
CA GLY A 34 -14.86 8.97 -4.24
C GLY A 34 -15.11 8.97 -2.73
N ASP A 35 -16.28 8.50 -2.30
CA ASP A 35 -16.71 8.43 -0.90
C ASP A 35 -16.71 6.99 -0.35
N SER A 36 -16.24 6.01 -1.12
CA SER A 36 -16.23 4.60 -0.75
C SER A 36 -14.82 4.05 -0.61
N LEU A 37 -14.60 3.17 0.35
CA LEU A 37 -13.33 2.44 0.47
C LEU A 37 -13.16 1.46 -0.69
N ILE A 38 -11.93 1.34 -1.18
CA ILE A 38 -11.59 0.29 -2.14
C ILE A 38 -11.79 -1.08 -1.48
N PRO A 39 -12.45 -2.05 -2.14
CA PRO A 39 -12.74 -3.35 -1.55
C PRO A 39 -11.50 -4.04 -0.98
N ASN A 40 -11.60 -4.51 0.26
CA ASN A 40 -10.54 -5.21 1.02
C ASN A 40 -9.32 -4.37 1.42
N VAL A 41 -9.31 -3.05 1.19
CA VAL A 41 -8.17 -2.21 1.63
C VAL A 41 -7.93 -2.32 3.15
N ASP A 42 -9.00 -2.44 3.93
CA ASP A 42 -8.91 -2.58 5.38
C ASP A 42 -8.15 -3.86 5.79
N LYS A 43 -8.33 -4.95 5.04
CA LYS A 43 -7.61 -6.23 5.26
C LYS A 43 -6.13 -6.08 4.95
N VAL A 44 -5.78 -5.40 3.86
CA VAL A 44 -4.38 -5.13 3.49
C VAL A 44 -3.70 -4.27 4.54
N LEU A 45 -4.35 -3.18 4.98
CA LEU A 45 -3.81 -2.30 6.03
C LEU A 45 -3.62 -3.04 7.36
N LYS A 46 -4.57 -3.91 7.75
CA LYS A 46 -4.44 -4.76 8.94
C LYS A 46 -3.26 -5.74 8.80
N HIS A 47 -3.10 -6.35 7.63
CA HIS A 47 -1.99 -7.27 7.38
C HIS A 47 -0.64 -6.57 7.47
N PHE A 48 -0.47 -5.40 6.85
CA PHE A 48 0.76 -4.61 6.95
C PHE A 48 1.08 -4.20 8.39
N ARG A 49 0.07 -3.79 9.16
CA ARG A 49 0.25 -3.48 10.60
C ARG A 49 0.66 -4.71 11.40
N ALA A 50 0.08 -5.88 11.12
CA ALA A 50 0.45 -7.13 11.79
C ALA A 50 1.90 -7.55 11.47
N LEU A 51 2.41 -7.20 10.28
CA LEU A 51 3.82 -7.36 9.89
C LEU A 51 4.74 -6.26 10.47
N GLY A 52 4.25 -5.41 11.37
CA GLY A 52 5.03 -4.34 12.00
C GLY A 52 5.37 -3.17 11.08
N LYS A 53 4.69 -3.04 9.93
CA LYS A 53 4.93 -1.93 8.99
C LYS A 53 4.27 -0.65 9.49
N ARG A 54 4.98 0.46 9.39
CA ARG A 54 4.43 1.81 9.59
C ARG A 54 3.80 2.29 8.29
N ILE A 55 2.54 2.68 8.34
CA ILE A 55 1.78 3.10 7.17
C ILE A 55 1.59 4.61 7.22
N TRP A 56 1.97 5.28 6.13
CA TRP A 56 1.81 6.71 5.92
C TRP A 56 0.88 6.93 4.74
N PHE A 57 -0.19 7.68 4.96
CA PHE A 57 -1.07 8.12 3.88
C PHE A 57 -0.55 9.46 3.37
N VAL A 58 -0.21 9.51 2.09
CA VAL A 58 0.39 10.67 1.44
C VAL A 58 -0.50 11.04 0.27
N THR A 59 -1.21 12.16 0.38
CA THR A 59 -2.11 12.64 -0.66
C THR A 59 -1.73 14.06 -1.09
N ASN A 60 -1.87 14.34 -2.38
CA ASN A 60 -1.82 15.69 -2.93
C ASN A 60 -3.22 16.33 -3.03
N ASN A 61 -4.27 15.59 -2.65
CA ASN A 61 -5.61 16.10 -2.53
C ASN A 61 -5.71 16.99 -1.29
N ALA A 62 -5.92 18.28 -1.49
CA ALA A 62 -5.96 19.28 -0.43
C ALA A 62 -7.37 19.55 0.12
N THR A 63 -8.39 18.84 -0.37
CA THR A 63 -9.80 19.05 -0.01
C THR A 63 -10.42 17.87 0.72
N LYS A 64 -9.77 16.71 0.71
CA LYS A 64 -10.15 15.51 1.47
C LYS A 64 -9.21 15.25 2.64
#